data_AF-A0A1Y4LMV1-F1
#
_entry.id   AF-A0A1Y4LMV1-F1
#
_cell.length_a   1.000
_cell.length_b   1.000
_cell.length_c   1.000
_cell.angle_alpha   90.00
_cell.angle_beta   90.00
_cell.angle_gamma   90.00
#
_symmetry.space_group_name_H-M   'P 1'
#
loop_
_entity.id
_entity.type
_entity.pdbx_description
1 polymer ?
#
loop_
_entity_poly.entity_id
_entity_poly.type
_entity_poly.pdbx_seq_one_letter_code
_entity_poly.pdbx_strand_id
1 'polypeptide(L)'
;MFSVVLCVVAKEATHMRDTLEDLYFGKITPNEQDITPGSILADAMDRAEQCEEKLTARLEGEEKTLLLRLLNAENEICSTMALENFILGFRLGMRIAIESLDEDDGSLTMAYEEGGSCNGKETGQRRG
;
A
#
# COMPACT_ATOMS: atom_id res chain seq x y z
N MET A 1 18.69 -20.08 -19.02
CA MET A 1 18.51 -19.27 -17.78
C MET A 1 18.84 -17.80 -17.98
N PHE A 2 20.04 -17.42 -18.46
CA PHE A 2 20.45 -16.01 -18.61
C PHE A 2 19.52 -15.13 -19.47
N SER A 3 18.96 -15.65 -20.56
CA SER A 3 18.01 -14.89 -21.42
C SER A 3 16.68 -14.61 -20.74
N VAL A 4 16.16 -15.52 -19.90
CA VAL A 4 14.88 -15.33 -19.21
C VAL A 4 15.05 -14.31 -18.08
N VAL A 5 16.16 -14.39 -17.33
CA VAL A 5 16.50 -13.42 -16.27
C VAL A 5 16.67 -12.01 -16.86
N LEU A 6 17.39 -11.86 -17.97
CA LEU A 6 17.56 -10.56 -18.63
C LEU A 6 16.23 -10.01 -19.17
N CYS A 7 15.36 -10.86 -19.73
CA CYS A 7 14.04 -10.45 -20.19
C CYS A 7 13.12 -10.02 -19.04
N VAL A 8 13.15 -10.69 -17.89
CA VAL A 8 12.38 -10.31 -16.70
C VAL A 8 12.89 -8.96 -16.18
N VAL A 9 14.21 -8.79 -16.01
CA VAL A 9 14.80 -7.52 -15.55
C VAL A 9 14.49 -6.36 -16.50
N ALA A 10 14.57 -6.58 -17.83
CA ALA A 10 14.23 -5.55 -18.81
C ALA A 10 12.73 -5.18 -18.79
N LYS A 11 11.84 -6.17 -18.61
CA LYS A 11 10.39 -5.98 -18.50
C LYS A 11 10.00 -5.23 -17.23
N GLU A 12 10.65 -5.51 -16.11
CA GLU A 12 10.42 -4.78 -14.85
C GLU A 12 10.95 -3.35 -14.90
N ALA A 13 12.10 -3.12 -15.54
CA ALA A 13 12.65 -1.78 -15.73
C ALA A 13 11.74 -0.87 -16.58
N THR A 14 11.10 -1.41 -17.63
CA THR A 14 10.09 -0.67 -18.41
C THR A 14 8.84 -0.34 -17.59
N HIS A 15 8.34 -1.30 -16.80
CA HIS A 15 7.15 -1.11 -15.97
C HIS A 15 7.35 -0.06 -14.86
N MET A 16 8.55 0.00 -14.29
CA MET A 16 8.92 1.01 -13.30
C MET A 16 8.97 2.42 -13.91
N ARG A 17 9.48 2.56 -15.14
CA ARG A 17 9.47 3.85 -15.85
C ARG A 17 8.04 4.36 -16.06
N ASP A 18 7.14 3.50 -16.55
CA ASP A 18 5.75 3.88 -16.81
C ASP A 18 5.06 4.34 -15.52
N THR A 19 5.26 3.59 -14.42
CA THR A 19 4.74 3.97 -13.09
C THR A 19 5.25 5.34 -12.64
N LEU A 20 6.54 5.63 -12.83
CA LEU A 20 7.13 6.91 -12.45
C LEU A 20 6.67 8.06 -13.35
N GLU A 21 6.43 7.81 -14.64
CA GLU A 21 5.86 8.78 -15.57
C GLU A 21 4.41 9.10 -15.20
N ASP A 22 3.61 8.09 -14.87
CA ASP A 22 2.23 8.28 -14.41
C ASP A 22 2.19 9.02 -13.06
N LEU A 23 3.14 8.76 -12.16
CA LEU A 23 3.30 9.55 -10.94
C LEU A 23 3.65 11.02 -11.26
N TYR A 24 4.62 11.24 -12.16
CA TYR A 24 5.10 12.58 -12.53
C TYR A 24 4.00 13.44 -13.15
N PHE A 25 3.16 12.85 -14.02
CA PHE A 25 2.03 13.54 -14.65
C PHE A 25 0.76 13.54 -13.80
N GLY A 26 0.77 12.93 -12.61
CA GLY A 26 -0.39 12.87 -11.71
C GLY A 26 -1.53 12.00 -12.24
N LYS A 27 -1.22 10.96 -13.02
CA LYS A 27 -2.18 10.00 -13.56
C LYS A 27 -2.48 8.84 -12.63
N ILE A 28 -1.70 8.68 -11.56
CA ILE A 28 -2.02 7.70 -10.52
C ILE A 28 -3.14 8.26 -9.66
N THR A 29 -4.30 7.60 -9.70
CA THR A 29 -5.43 7.87 -8.80
C THR A 29 -5.52 6.74 -7.78
N PRO A 30 -4.93 6.88 -6.57
CA PRO A 30 -4.79 5.73 -5.66
C PRO A 30 -6.12 5.19 -5.12
N ASN A 31 -7.16 6.03 -5.15
CA ASN A 31 -8.50 5.70 -4.67
C ASN A 31 -9.45 5.30 -5.81
N GLU A 32 -8.98 5.27 -7.06
CA GLU A 32 -9.78 4.80 -8.18
C GLU A 32 -9.88 3.28 -8.12
N GLN A 33 -11.10 2.79 -7.97
CA GLN A 33 -11.37 1.38 -7.83
C GLN A 33 -12.56 1.05 -8.71
N ASP A 34 -12.37 0.14 -9.66
CA ASP A 34 -13.45 -0.36 -10.48
C ASP A 34 -14.39 -1.20 -9.60
N ILE A 35 -15.61 -0.71 -9.42
CA ILE A 35 -16.63 -1.46 -8.71
C ILE A 35 -17.04 -2.61 -9.61
N THR A 36 -16.66 -3.82 -9.21
CA THR A 36 -17.05 -5.04 -9.93
C THR A 36 -18.57 -5.23 -9.80
N PRO A 37 -19.33 -5.31 -10.91
CA PRO A 37 -20.77 -5.56 -10.85
C PRO A 37 -21.10 -6.87 -10.12
N GLY A 38 -22.14 -6.86 -9.29
CA GLY A 38 -22.54 -8.01 -8.47
C GLY A 38 -21.60 -8.31 -7.28
N SER A 39 -20.65 -7.42 -6.98
CA SER A 39 -19.90 -7.47 -5.73
C SER A 39 -20.77 -7.05 -4.54
N ILE A 40 -20.35 -7.45 -3.34
CA ILE A 40 -21.03 -7.04 -2.08
C ILE A 40 -21.08 -5.50 -1.96
N LEU A 41 -20.04 -4.80 -2.44
CA LEU A 41 -20.00 -3.34 -2.42
C LEU A 41 -21.02 -2.75 -3.40
N ALA A 42 -21.07 -3.26 -4.65
CA ALA A 42 -22.06 -2.83 -5.63
C ALA A 42 -23.50 -3.01 -5.10
N ASP A 43 -23.81 -4.18 -4.56
CA ASP A 43 -25.12 -4.46 -3.96
C ASP A 43 -25.46 -3.53 -2.79
N ALA A 44 -24.47 -3.17 -1.96
CA ALA A 44 -24.66 -2.25 -0.85
C ALA A 44 -24.92 -0.82 -1.34
N MET A 45 -24.23 -0.39 -2.39
CA MET A 45 -24.44 0.92 -3.04
C MET A 45 -25.83 1.01 -3.66
N ASP A 46 -26.26 -0.01 -4.40
CA ASP A 46 -27.61 -0.05 -4.99
C ASP A 46 -28.70 0.03 -3.91
N ARG A 47 -28.51 -0.64 -2.77
CA ARG A 47 -29.44 -0.55 -1.63
C ARG A 47 -29.44 0.84 -1.00
N ALA A 48 -28.28 1.47 -0.87
CA ALA A 48 -28.16 2.82 -0.33
C ALA A 48 -28.90 3.83 -1.23
N GLU A 49 -28.67 3.76 -2.55
CA GLU A 49 -29.35 4.60 -3.54
C GLU A 49 -30.88 4.42 -3.48
N GLN A 50 -31.38 3.18 -3.50
CA GLN A 50 -32.81 2.91 -3.38
C GLN A 50 -33.42 3.42 -2.05
N CYS A 51 -32.64 3.41 -0.97
CA CYS A 51 -33.09 3.98 0.31
C CYS A 51 -33.14 5.50 0.24
N GLU A 52 -32.11 6.14 -0.32
CA GLU A 52 -32.05 7.58 -0.51
C GLU A 52 -33.22 8.09 -1.37
N GLU A 53 -33.53 7.43 -2.49
CA GLU A 53 -34.66 7.77 -3.34
C GLU A 53 -35.99 7.72 -2.59
N LYS A 54 -36.24 6.63 -1.85
CA LYS A 54 -37.46 6.44 -1.06
C LYS A 54 -37.59 7.48 0.04
N LEU A 55 -36.50 7.83 0.71
CA LEU A 55 -36.49 8.86 1.75
C LEU A 55 -36.72 10.25 1.15
N THR A 56 -36.04 10.56 0.06
CA THR A 56 -36.13 11.86 -0.63
C THR A 56 -37.51 12.14 -1.21
N ALA A 57 -38.24 11.08 -1.59
CA ALA A 57 -39.63 11.16 -2.04
C ALA A 57 -40.66 11.28 -0.89
N ARG A 58 -40.29 10.89 0.33
CA ARG A 58 -41.20 10.91 1.51
C ARG A 58 -41.00 12.12 2.40
N LEU A 59 -39.79 12.67 2.45
CA LEU A 59 -39.43 13.78 3.30
C LEU A 59 -39.54 15.10 2.53
N GLU A 60 -40.04 16.13 3.21
CA GLU A 60 -40.11 17.51 2.72
C GLU A 60 -39.55 18.46 3.80
N GLY A 61 -39.48 19.76 3.51
CA GLY A 61 -39.18 20.79 4.50
C GLY A 61 -37.87 20.59 5.30
N GLU A 62 -37.99 20.67 6.62
CA GLU A 62 -36.85 20.63 7.54
C GLU A 62 -36.23 19.23 7.63
N GLU A 63 -37.04 18.18 7.56
CA GLU A 63 -36.61 16.79 7.65
C GLU A 63 -35.73 16.40 6.46
N LYS A 64 -36.11 16.82 5.26
CA LYS A 64 -35.30 16.63 4.06
C LYS A 64 -33.96 17.39 4.15
N THR A 65 -34.00 18.61 4.67
CA THR A 65 -32.80 19.42 4.88
C THR A 65 -31.85 18.76 5.88
N LEU A 66 -32.39 18.17 6.95
CA LEU A 66 -31.60 17.44 7.95
C LEU A 66 -30.97 16.17 7.36
N LEU A 67 -31.69 15.41 6.54
CA LEU A 67 -31.15 14.23 5.85
C LEU A 67 -29.97 14.60 4.94
N LEU A 68 -30.11 15.65 4.12
CA LEU A 68 -29.02 16.11 3.24
C LEU A 68 -27.78 16.55 4.03
N ARG A 69 -27.97 17.22 5.18
CA ARG A 69 -26.87 17.58 6.07
C ARG A 69 -26.18 16.35 6.67
N LEU A 70 -26.95 15.33 7.04
CA LEU A 70 -26.40 14.08 7.54
C LEU A 70 -25.56 13.38 6.46
N LEU A 71 -26.09 13.20 5.25
CA LEU A 71 -25.37 12.57 4.13
C LEU A 71 -24.08 13.32 3.77
N ASN A 72 -24.13 14.66 3.76
CA ASN A 72 -22.94 15.45 3.50
C ASN A 72 -21.87 15.28 4.60
N ALA A 73 -22.30 15.27 5.87
CA ALA A 73 -21.39 15.04 6.99
C ALA A 73 -20.81 13.61 6.96
N GLU A 74 -21.60 12.60 6.63
CA GLU A 74 -21.15 11.23 6.47
C GLU A 74 -20.12 11.11 5.32
N ASN A 75 -20.39 11.73 4.17
CA ASN A 75 -19.46 11.75 3.04
C ASN A 75 -18.12 12.42 3.40
N GLU A 76 -18.16 13.51 4.17
CA GLU A 76 -16.94 14.19 4.67
C GLU A 76 -16.14 13.30 5.63
N ILE A 77 -16.83 12.61 6.55
CA ILE A 77 -16.21 11.64 7.47
C ILE A 77 -15.58 10.49 6.67
N CYS A 78 -16.32 9.88 5.74
CA CYS A 78 -15.82 8.77 4.92
C CYS A 78 -14.62 9.19 4.07
N SER A 79 -14.67 10.38 3.46
CA SER A 79 -13.55 10.92 2.67
C SER A 79 -12.31 11.15 3.52
N THR A 80 -12.49 11.69 4.74
CA THR A 80 -11.39 11.91 5.69
C THR A 80 -10.80 10.57 6.15
N MET A 81 -11.65 9.60 6.50
CA MET A 81 -11.20 8.26 6.87
C MET A 81 -10.46 7.55 5.74
N ALA A 82 -10.92 7.68 4.50
CA ALA A 82 -10.25 7.10 3.33
C ALA A 82 -8.84 7.67 3.18
N LEU A 83 -8.67 9.00 3.35
CA LEU A 83 -7.35 9.63 3.32
C LEU A 83 -6.43 9.13 4.44
N GLU A 84 -6.92 9.07 5.68
CA GLU A 84 -6.14 8.57 6.82
C GLU A 84 -5.71 7.11 6.61
N ASN A 85 -6.63 6.26 6.16
CA ASN A 85 -6.33 4.87 5.85
C ASN A 85 -5.33 4.73 4.71
N PHE A 86 -5.42 5.58 3.68
CA PHE A 86 -4.43 5.63 2.60
C PHE A 86 -3.04 5.98 3.12
N ILE A 87 -2.92 7.02 3.96
CA ILE A 87 -1.65 7.43 4.56
C ILE A 87 -1.06 6.31 5.43
N LEU A 88 -1.89 5.66 6.25
CA LEU A 88 -1.47 4.53 7.08
C LEU A 88 -1.02 3.33 6.23
N GLY A 89 -1.77 2.99 5.20
CA GLY A 89 -1.45 1.91 4.26
C GLY A 89 -0.14 2.19 3.50
N PHE A 90 0.05 3.41 3.00
CA PHE A 90 1.28 3.82 2.32
C PHE A 90 2.50 3.73 3.24
N ARG A 91 2.39 4.24 4.47
CA ARG A 91 3.45 4.14 5.48
C ARG A 91 3.82 2.69 5.79
N LEU A 92 2.82 1.83 5.94
CA LEU A 92 3.03 0.41 6.17
C LEU A 92 3.72 -0.25 4.97
N GLY A 93 3.24 0.02 3.75
CA GLY A 93 3.83 -0.49 2.52
C GLY A 93 5.29 -0.10 2.35
N MET A 94 5.63 1.17 2.62
CA MET A 94 7.02 1.64 2.56
C MET A 94 7.92 0.98 3.61
N ARG A 95 7.43 0.76 4.84
CA ARG A 95 8.18 0.03 5.86
C ARG A 95 8.49 -1.39 5.41
N ILE A 96 7.49 -2.10 4.87
CA ILE A 96 7.67 -3.47 4.35
C ILE A 96 8.70 -3.46 3.20
N ALA A 97 8.60 -2.51 2.28
CA ALA A 97 9.52 -2.41 1.14
C ALA A 97 10.97 -2.16 1.57
N ILE A 98 11.20 -1.24 2.53
CA ILE A 98 12.54 -0.97 3.06
C ILE A 98 13.11 -2.20 3.76
N GLU A 99 12.33 -2.83 4.65
CA GLU A 99 12.75 -4.02 5.39
C GLU A 99 13.08 -5.19 4.45
N SER A 100 12.29 -5.36 3.38
CA SER A 100 12.50 -6.46 2.42
C SER A 100 13.74 -6.27 1.52
N LEU A 101 14.28 -5.04 1.46
CA LEU A 101 15.48 -4.71 0.70
C LEU A 101 16.74 -4.66 1.59
N ASP A 102 16.59 -4.78 2.91
CA ASP A 102 17.73 -4.89 3.81
C ASP A 102 18.38 -6.27 3.63
N GLU A 103 19.68 -6.30 3.38
CA GLU A 103 20.43 -7.53 3.09
C GLU A 103 20.78 -8.32 4.37
N ASP A 104 20.51 -7.77 5.55
CA ASP A 104 20.61 -8.49 6.83
C ASP A 104 19.31 -9.26 7.09
N ASP A 105 19.09 -10.30 6.28
CA ASP A 105 17.97 -11.24 6.37
C ASP A 105 18.05 -12.17 7.60
N GLY A 106 18.92 -11.85 8.57
CA GLY A 106 19.01 -12.51 9.85
C GLY A 106 19.15 -14.02 9.68
N SER A 107 20.13 -14.46 8.89
CA SER A 107 20.45 -15.88 8.72
C SER A 107 20.47 -16.57 10.09
N LEU A 108 19.44 -17.37 10.35
CA LEU A 108 19.32 -18.24 11.52
C LEU A 108 20.20 -19.48 11.34
N THR A 109 21.43 -19.28 10.85
CA THR A 109 22.50 -20.28 10.94
C THR A 109 22.87 -20.38 12.41
N MET A 110 22.12 -21.23 13.12
CA MET A 110 22.54 -21.86 14.36
C MET A 110 23.92 -22.45 14.08
N ALA A 111 24.97 -21.74 14.51
CA ALA A 111 26.33 -22.20 14.38
C ALA A 111 26.52 -23.46 15.26
N TYR A 112 26.29 -24.62 14.67
CA TYR A 112 26.99 -25.82 15.10
C TYR A 112 28.29 -25.86 14.33
N GLU A 113 29.34 -25.25 14.88
CA GLU A 113 30.68 -25.78 14.66
C GLU A 113 31.40 -25.91 16.00
N GLU A 114 31.45 -27.17 16.44
CA GLU A 114 32.46 -27.68 17.35
C GLU A 114 33.86 -27.34 16.82
N GLY A 115 34.73 -26.87 17.72
CA GLY A 115 36.15 -27.27 17.74
C GLY A 115 37.05 -26.77 16.61
N GLY A 116 37.85 -25.75 16.89
CA GLY A 116 39.00 -25.41 16.04
C GLY A 116 39.95 -24.41 16.68
N SER A 117 40.78 -24.87 17.63
CA SER A 117 41.93 -24.11 18.14
C SER A 117 43.06 -24.12 17.12
N CYS A 118 43.65 -22.96 16.78
CA CYS A 118 45.03 -22.83 16.32
C CYS A 118 45.61 -21.47 16.73
N ASN A 119 46.65 -21.53 17.56
CA ASN A 119 47.46 -20.41 18.05
C ASN A 119 48.36 -19.77 16.98
N GLY A 120 48.62 -18.47 17.16
CA GLY A 120 49.97 -17.90 17.18
C GLY A 120 50.49 -17.20 15.92
N LYS A 121 50.74 -15.88 16.02
CA LYS A 121 52.05 -15.35 16.46
C LYS A 121 52.05 -13.82 16.45
N GLU A 122 52.49 -13.27 17.58
CA GLU A 122 52.87 -11.89 17.80
C GLU A 122 54.32 -11.67 17.31
N THR A 123 54.55 -10.60 16.54
CA THR A 123 55.80 -9.79 16.41
C THR A 123 55.42 -8.64 15.47
N GLY A 124 55.62 -7.35 15.71
CA GLY A 124 56.55 -6.62 16.53
C GLY A 124 57.08 -5.43 15.71
N GLN A 125 57.15 -4.25 16.33
CA GLN A 125 58.16 -3.21 16.09
C GLN A 125 57.92 -2.10 15.02
N ARG A 126 57.43 -0.96 15.54
CA ARG A 126 57.97 0.43 15.51
C ARG A 126 58.11 1.27 14.21
N ARG A 127 57.46 2.45 14.34
CA ARG A 127 57.96 3.85 14.25
C ARG A 127 58.33 4.44 12.89
N GLY A 128 57.63 5.54 12.60
CA GLY A 128 58.20 6.84 12.25
C GLY A 128 57.25 7.90 12.80
#